data_AF-A0A6U7MTY7-F1
#
_entry.id   AF-A0A6U7MTY7-F1
#
_cell.length_a   1.000
_cell.length_b   1.000
_cell.length_c   1.000
_cell.angle_alpha   90.00
_cell.angle_beta   90.00
_cell.angle_gamma   90.00
#
_symmetry.space_group_name_H-M   'P 1'
#
loop_
_entity.id
_entity.type
_entity.pdbx_description
1 polymer ?
#
loop_
_entity_poly.entity_id
_entity_poly.type
_entity_poly.pdbx_seq_one_letter_code
_entity_poly.pdbx_strand_id
1 'polypeptide(L)'
;MEPPEPSASMEPPEPSASMVHHIESSPRSAVRPPSAAGVEAPPLMTIIRAANVTAEYKETAKGWPLWDSKTHPQKPKGSGKFPFDYNGDYDTERVLITRGRATLTPAAGLGPPVSIGNGDAVYFHKGFKCNWHVHEPMLKHYAYYGDDGEPMPEDRGEGITCDKCGVDCFAESYLFTDTEGTDFDICPKCFKLDKAKYAGAEHQLEGEPAPAPNKKQKTKKK
;
A
#
# COMPACT_ATOMS: atom_id res chain seq x y z
N MET A 1 1.18 -64.75 -22.28
CA MET A 1 1.56 -63.37 -22.65
C MET A 1 2.25 -62.76 -21.45
N GLU A 2 3.53 -63.05 -21.32
CA GLU A 2 4.46 -62.37 -20.41
C GLU A 2 4.96 -61.09 -21.09
N PRO A 3 5.08 -59.97 -20.36
CA PRO A 3 6.06 -58.94 -20.68
C PRO A 3 7.36 -59.18 -19.88
N PRO A 4 8.54 -58.98 -20.49
CA PRO A 4 9.82 -59.12 -19.79
C PRO A 4 10.17 -57.88 -18.96
N GLU A 5 10.71 -58.08 -17.75
CA GLU A 5 11.67 -57.16 -17.12
C GLU A 5 13.05 -57.33 -17.82
N PRO A 6 13.94 -56.32 -17.82
CA PRO A 6 14.89 -56.18 -16.71
C PRO A 6 15.42 -54.77 -16.36
N SER A 7 15.64 -54.60 -15.06
CA SER A 7 16.82 -54.07 -14.33
C SER A 7 17.99 -53.36 -15.05
N ALA A 8 18.45 -52.23 -14.46
CA ALA A 8 19.85 -51.80 -14.21
C ALA A 8 19.84 -50.30 -13.80
N SER A 9 19.99 -49.87 -12.53
CA SER A 9 21.22 -49.74 -11.71
C SER A 9 22.46 -49.25 -12.47
N MET A 10 22.90 -48.01 -12.21
CA MET A 10 24.32 -47.58 -12.15
C MET A 10 24.44 -46.07 -11.78
N GLU A 11 24.70 -45.78 -10.51
CA GLU A 11 25.67 -44.73 -10.09
C GLU A 11 27.09 -45.33 -10.25
N PRO A 12 28.23 -44.61 -10.47
CA PRO A 12 28.86 -43.64 -9.52
C PRO A 12 29.79 -42.61 -10.29
N PRO A 13 30.88 -41.98 -9.76
CA PRO A 13 31.45 -41.95 -8.41
C PRO A 13 31.88 -40.57 -7.83
N GLU A 14 32.08 -40.55 -6.52
CA GLU A 14 32.85 -39.56 -5.77
C GLU A 14 34.36 -39.61 -6.08
N PRO A 15 35.11 -38.51 -5.90
CA PRO A 15 36.54 -38.59 -5.62
C PRO A 15 36.84 -38.38 -4.12
N SER A 16 37.59 -39.34 -3.59
CA SER A 16 38.24 -39.36 -2.28
C SER A 16 39.67 -38.79 -2.35
N ALA A 17 40.11 -38.08 -1.29
CA ALA A 17 41.38 -38.27 -0.57
C ALA A 17 42.03 -36.97 -0.04
N SER A 18 41.96 -36.84 1.28
CA SER A 18 43.03 -36.51 2.25
C SER A 18 44.29 -35.75 1.80
N MET A 19 44.60 -34.65 2.51
CA MET A 19 45.92 -34.43 3.08
C MET A 19 45.86 -33.51 4.31
N VAL A 20 46.25 -34.06 5.45
CA VAL A 20 46.55 -33.36 6.70
C VAL A 20 47.93 -32.71 6.61
N HIS A 21 48.08 -31.48 7.12
CA HIS A 21 49.32 -31.04 7.78
C HIS A 21 48.95 -30.08 8.92
N HIS A 22 49.41 -30.47 10.11
CA HIS A 22 49.43 -29.69 11.34
C HIS A 22 50.39 -28.49 11.22
N ILE A 23 49.98 -27.33 11.74
CA ILE A 23 50.79 -26.37 12.53
C ILE A 23 49.81 -25.59 13.44
N GLU A 24 49.67 -25.93 14.71
CA GLU A 24 50.44 -25.46 15.89
C GLU A 24 50.02 -24.05 16.43
N SER A 25 49.46 -24.08 17.65
CA SER A 25 49.53 -23.13 18.78
C SER A 25 48.88 -21.73 18.73
N SER A 26 47.85 -21.51 19.58
CA SER A 26 47.90 -20.72 20.84
C SER A 26 46.54 -20.12 21.26
N PRO A 27 46.33 -19.76 22.55
CA PRO A 27 45.04 -19.90 23.23
C PRO A 27 44.11 -18.68 23.17
N ARG A 28 42.83 -19.02 23.34
CA ARG A 28 41.64 -18.17 23.52
C ARG A 28 41.89 -16.86 24.28
N SER A 29 41.74 -15.75 23.58
CA SER A 29 41.29 -14.50 24.18
C SER A 29 39.79 -14.37 23.88
N ALA A 30 38.97 -14.41 24.93
CA ALA A 30 37.53 -14.26 24.83
C ALA A 30 37.18 -12.84 24.38
N VAL A 31 37.02 -12.65 23.06
CA VAL A 31 36.37 -11.47 22.51
C VAL A 31 34.87 -11.67 22.70
N ARG A 32 34.26 -10.83 23.55
CA ARG A 32 32.79 -10.71 23.66
C ARG A 32 32.22 -10.55 22.23
N PRO A 33 31.12 -11.22 21.87
CA PRO A 33 30.47 -10.94 20.60
C PRO A 33 30.12 -9.44 20.55
N PRO A 34 30.43 -8.73 19.45
CA PRO A 34 29.98 -7.36 19.31
C PRO A 34 28.46 -7.33 19.40
N SER A 35 27.99 -6.45 20.29
CA SER A 35 26.62 -6.03 20.45
C SER A 35 25.96 -5.79 19.10
N ALA A 36 24.72 -6.27 18.94
CA ALA A 36 23.90 -6.10 17.74
C ALA A 36 23.96 -4.66 17.23
N ALA A 37 24.65 -4.47 16.10
CA ALA A 37 24.70 -3.23 15.37
C ALA A 37 23.68 -3.31 14.23
N GLY A 38 22.69 -2.42 14.27
CA GLY A 38 21.91 -1.93 13.13
C GLY A 38 21.13 -2.98 12.34
N VAL A 39 19.88 -3.23 12.73
CA VAL A 39 18.89 -3.71 11.75
C VAL A 39 18.59 -2.51 10.85
N GLU A 40 19.16 -2.49 9.64
CA GLU A 40 18.75 -1.51 8.63
C GLU A 40 17.23 -1.61 8.44
N ALA A 41 16.54 -0.48 8.51
CA ALA A 41 15.11 -0.45 8.28
C ALA A 41 14.80 -1.07 6.91
N PRO A 42 13.75 -1.91 6.79
CA PRO A 42 13.42 -2.52 5.53
C PRO A 42 13.15 -1.44 4.46
N PRO A 43 13.46 -1.72 3.18
CA PRO A 43 13.17 -0.77 2.12
C PRO A 43 11.68 -0.43 2.14
N LEU A 44 11.34 0.86 2.08
CA LEU A 44 9.95 1.33 2.16
C LEU A 44 9.06 0.88 0.99
N MET A 45 9.62 0.10 0.06
CA MET A 45 8.90 -0.58 -1.00
C MET A 45 9.50 -1.97 -1.25
N THR A 46 8.65 -2.99 -1.29
CA THR A 46 9.02 -4.35 -1.72
C THR A 46 8.38 -4.65 -3.07
N ILE A 47 9.12 -5.24 -4.00
CA ILE A 47 8.60 -5.63 -5.31
C ILE A 47 8.84 -7.12 -5.54
N ILE A 48 7.77 -7.85 -5.81
CA ILE A 48 7.80 -9.23 -6.26
C ILE A 48 7.45 -9.22 -7.74
N ARG A 49 8.42 -9.56 -8.57
CA ARG A 49 8.23 -9.58 -10.03
C ARG A 49 7.21 -10.63 -10.43
N ALA A 50 6.48 -10.41 -11.52
CA ALA A 50 5.41 -11.27 -12.00
C ALA A 50 5.72 -12.78 -12.05
N ALA A 51 6.97 -13.14 -12.39
CA ALA A 51 7.44 -14.53 -12.42
C ALA A 51 7.49 -15.19 -11.03
N ASN A 52 7.63 -14.40 -9.97
CA ASN A 52 7.81 -14.85 -8.59
C ASN A 52 6.54 -14.67 -7.74
N VAL A 53 5.48 -14.05 -8.28
CA VAL A 53 4.20 -13.93 -7.57
C VAL A 53 3.48 -15.29 -7.59
N THR A 54 3.25 -15.83 -6.40
CA THR A 54 2.64 -17.15 -6.21
C THR A 54 1.19 -17.20 -6.70
N ALA A 55 0.71 -18.40 -7.03
CA ALA A 55 -0.69 -18.60 -7.43
C ALA A 55 -1.65 -18.28 -6.27
N GLU A 56 -1.27 -18.62 -5.04
CA GLU A 56 -2.04 -18.32 -3.83
C GLU A 56 -2.21 -16.80 -3.63
N TYR A 57 -1.13 -16.02 -3.75
CA TYR A 57 -1.22 -14.56 -3.64
C TYR A 57 -2.16 -13.98 -4.72
N LYS A 58 -2.09 -14.51 -5.94
CA LYS A 58 -3.00 -14.10 -7.04
C LYS A 58 -4.45 -14.45 -6.73
N GLU A 59 -4.72 -15.60 -6.11
CA GLU A 59 -6.07 -16.00 -5.73
C GLU A 59 -6.61 -15.10 -4.62
N THR A 60 -5.85 -14.89 -3.55
CA THR A 60 -6.19 -13.97 -2.46
C THR A 60 -6.48 -12.57 -2.99
N ALA A 61 -5.64 -12.06 -3.89
CA ALA A 61 -5.80 -10.73 -4.45
C ALA A 61 -7.08 -10.53 -5.27
N LYS A 62 -7.70 -11.59 -5.82
CA LYS A 62 -8.98 -11.46 -6.53
C LYS A 62 -10.12 -11.01 -5.62
N GLY A 63 -10.01 -11.28 -4.32
CA GLY A 63 -11.00 -10.87 -3.32
C GLY A 63 -10.83 -9.41 -2.89
N TRP A 64 -9.71 -8.77 -3.22
CA TRP A 64 -9.43 -7.40 -2.81
C TRP A 64 -10.12 -6.37 -3.71
N PRO A 65 -10.35 -5.14 -3.23
CA PRO A 65 -10.91 -4.07 -4.03
C PRO A 65 -10.04 -3.75 -5.24
N LEU A 66 -10.71 -3.30 -6.30
CA LEU A 66 -10.06 -2.97 -7.57
C LEU A 66 -9.91 -1.46 -7.71
N TRP A 67 -8.68 -1.00 -7.90
CA TRP A 67 -8.37 0.38 -8.26
C TRP A 67 -8.18 0.52 -9.77
N ASP A 68 -8.70 1.61 -10.36
CA ASP A 68 -8.52 1.99 -11.75
C ASP A 68 -7.85 3.37 -11.89
N SER A 69 -6.67 3.39 -12.51
CA SER A 69 -5.93 4.62 -12.81
C SER A 69 -6.72 5.67 -13.60
N LYS A 70 -7.72 5.27 -14.40
CA LYS A 70 -8.52 6.19 -15.23
C LYS A 70 -9.48 7.03 -14.40
N THR A 71 -9.92 6.53 -13.25
CA THR A 71 -10.85 7.22 -12.36
C THR A 71 -10.11 8.00 -11.26
N HIS A 72 -8.82 7.68 -11.03
CA HIS A 72 -8.00 8.38 -10.04
C HIS A 72 -7.82 9.88 -10.41
N PRO A 73 -8.01 10.81 -9.45
CA PRO A 73 -7.80 12.23 -9.68
C PRO A 73 -6.38 12.56 -10.14
N GLN A 74 -6.26 13.34 -11.22
CA GLN A 74 -4.97 13.73 -11.80
C GLN A 74 -4.98 15.23 -12.09
N LYS A 75 -3.83 15.88 -11.93
CA LYS A 75 -3.62 17.30 -12.22
C LYS A 75 -2.43 17.46 -13.18
N PRO A 76 -2.64 17.85 -14.46
CA PRO A 76 -3.93 18.01 -15.14
C PRO A 76 -4.65 16.66 -15.33
N LYS A 77 -5.96 16.69 -15.56
CA LYS A 77 -6.76 15.48 -15.79
C LYS A 77 -6.21 14.70 -16.99
N GLY A 78 -5.98 13.39 -16.81
CA GLY A 78 -5.45 12.52 -17.86
C GLY A 78 -3.94 12.58 -18.05
N SER A 79 -3.19 13.21 -17.13
CA SER A 79 -1.73 13.28 -17.19
C SER A 79 -1.02 11.94 -16.91
N GLY A 80 -1.72 10.98 -16.31
CA GLY A 80 -1.13 9.77 -15.74
C GLY A 80 -0.24 10.02 -14.53
N LYS A 81 -0.18 11.25 -14.02
CA LYS A 81 0.75 11.65 -12.96
C LYS A 81 0.01 12.13 -11.72
N PHE A 82 0.41 11.59 -10.58
CA PHE A 82 -0.12 11.98 -9.28
C PHE A 82 0.90 11.66 -8.17
N PRO A 83 0.93 12.47 -7.10
CA PRO A 83 1.71 12.13 -5.92
C PRO A 83 1.01 11.01 -5.15
N PHE A 84 1.80 10.22 -4.44
CA PHE A 84 1.33 9.20 -3.53
C PHE A 84 2.14 9.29 -2.24
N ASP A 85 1.44 9.33 -1.11
CA ASP A 85 2.01 9.42 0.22
C ASP A 85 1.34 8.36 1.07
N TYR A 86 2.09 7.31 1.40
CA TYR A 86 1.61 6.20 2.20
C TYR A 86 2.03 6.41 3.65
N ASN A 87 1.13 7.01 4.44
CA ASN A 87 1.39 7.35 5.83
C ASN A 87 0.18 7.08 6.75
N GLY A 88 -0.62 6.07 6.43
CA GLY A 88 -1.77 5.64 7.24
C GLY A 88 -1.37 4.87 8.51
N ASP A 89 -2.37 4.38 9.24
CA ASP A 89 -2.16 3.60 10.48
C ASP A 89 -1.89 2.11 10.23
N TYR A 90 -1.77 1.72 8.96
CA TYR A 90 -1.36 0.40 8.51
C TYR A 90 0.14 0.31 8.27
N ASP A 91 0.69 -0.90 8.40
CA ASP A 91 2.10 -1.16 8.12
C ASP A 91 2.37 -1.20 6.61
N THR A 92 1.51 -1.90 5.84
CA THR A 92 1.68 -2.02 4.38
C THR A 92 0.38 -1.97 3.57
N GLU A 93 0.43 -1.29 2.41
CA GLU A 93 -0.51 -1.53 1.30
C GLU A 93 0.13 -2.56 0.38
N ARG A 94 -0.51 -3.72 0.24
CA ARG A 94 -0.07 -4.78 -0.67
C ARG A 94 -0.93 -4.75 -1.92
N VAL A 95 -0.28 -4.74 -3.08
CA VAL A 95 -0.98 -4.64 -4.37
C VAL A 95 -0.61 -5.77 -5.31
N LEU A 96 -1.53 -6.12 -6.20
CA LEU A 96 -1.29 -6.93 -7.39
C LEU A 96 -1.70 -6.15 -8.62
N ILE A 97 -0.78 -5.95 -9.55
CA ILE A 97 -1.07 -5.26 -10.81
C ILE A 97 -1.67 -6.27 -11.78
N THR A 98 -2.90 -6.03 -12.23
CA THR A 98 -3.61 -6.95 -13.16
C THR A 98 -3.62 -6.45 -14.60
N ARG A 99 -3.24 -5.19 -14.82
CA ARG A 99 -3.12 -4.58 -16.15
C ARG A 99 -2.27 -3.32 -16.10
N GLY A 100 -1.64 -2.98 -17.22
CA GLY A 100 -0.99 -1.69 -17.43
C GLY A 100 0.42 -1.62 -16.84
N ARG A 101 0.99 -0.42 -16.86
CA ARG A 101 2.37 -0.15 -16.45
C ARG A 101 2.52 1.28 -15.93
N ALA A 102 3.36 1.43 -14.91
CA ALA A 102 3.71 2.71 -14.33
C ALA A 102 5.19 2.76 -13.92
N THR A 103 5.71 3.98 -13.79
CA THR A 103 6.97 4.25 -13.10
C THR A 103 6.65 4.97 -11.79
N LEU A 104 7.21 4.47 -10.70
CA LEU A 104 7.20 5.12 -9.40
C LEU A 104 8.52 5.83 -9.22
N THR A 105 8.49 7.12 -8.95
CA THR A 105 9.68 7.89 -8.58
C THR A 105 9.61 8.18 -7.10
N PRO A 106 10.36 7.44 -6.24
CA PRO A 106 10.40 7.71 -4.81
C PRO A 106 10.80 9.16 -4.51
N ALA A 107 10.39 9.67 -3.35
CA ALA A 107 10.86 10.95 -2.85
C ALA A 107 12.39 10.95 -2.68
N ALA A 108 13.00 12.14 -2.68
CA ALA A 108 14.45 12.27 -2.59
C ALA A 108 15.03 11.50 -1.39
N GLY A 109 16.04 10.67 -1.64
CA GLY A 109 16.68 9.83 -0.62
C GLY A 109 16.04 8.46 -0.41
N LEU A 110 14.88 8.15 -1.01
CA LEU A 110 14.21 6.85 -0.88
C LEU A 110 14.54 5.84 -1.99
N GLY A 111 15.44 6.21 -2.92
CA GLY A 111 15.94 5.32 -3.97
C GLY A 111 15.62 5.77 -5.40
N PRO A 112 16.05 4.98 -6.41
CA PRO A 112 15.85 5.31 -7.82
C PRO A 112 14.40 5.04 -8.28
N PRO A 113 13.98 5.60 -9.43
CA PRO A 113 12.71 5.26 -10.04
C PRO A 113 12.58 3.77 -10.36
N VAL A 114 11.39 3.22 -10.17
CA VAL A 114 11.11 1.80 -10.43
C VAL A 114 9.90 1.63 -11.32
N SER A 115 10.03 0.77 -12.34
CA SER A 115 8.92 0.40 -13.22
C SER A 115 8.23 -0.86 -12.72
N ILE A 116 6.90 -0.78 -12.68
CA ILE A 116 6.00 -1.86 -12.25
C ILE A 116 4.95 -2.09 -13.36
N GLY A 117 4.49 -3.33 -13.48
CA GLY A 117 3.53 -3.67 -14.51
C GLY A 117 2.75 -4.94 -14.25
N ASN A 118 1.93 -5.33 -15.23
CA ASN A 118 1.09 -6.51 -15.17
C ASN A 118 1.78 -7.74 -14.55
N GLY A 119 1.16 -8.30 -13.52
CA GLY A 119 1.61 -9.47 -12.79
C GLY A 119 2.52 -9.17 -11.60
N ASP A 120 3.14 -8.00 -11.51
CA ASP A 120 3.98 -7.64 -10.36
C ASP A 120 3.10 -7.45 -9.09
N ALA A 121 3.65 -7.84 -7.95
CA ALA A 121 3.13 -7.46 -6.64
C ALA A 121 4.06 -6.43 -5.99
N VAL A 122 3.48 -5.44 -5.31
CA VAL A 122 4.23 -4.36 -4.67
C VAL A 122 3.68 -4.13 -3.28
N TYR A 123 4.57 -4.02 -2.29
CA TYR A 123 4.20 -3.64 -0.92
C TYR A 123 4.74 -2.24 -0.68
N PHE A 124 3.85 -1.29 -0.39
CA PHE A 124 4.20 0.05 0.05
C PHE A 124 4.21 0.04 1.57
N HIS A 125 5.37 0.28 2.17
CA HIS A 125 5.53 0.31 3.64
C HIS A 125 5.32 1.71 4.17
N LYS A 126 4.86 1.81 5.42
CA LYS A 126 4.55 3.08 6.08
C LYS A 126 5.71 4.08 5.96
N GLY A 127 5.39 5.30 5.53
CA GLY A 127 6.36 6.37 5.25
C GLY A 127 6.84 6.41 3.80
N PHE A 128 6.41 5.47 2.94
CA PHE A 128 6.74 5.52 1.52
C PHE A 128 6.05 6.67 0.81
N LYS A 129 6.83 7.46 0.05
CA LYS A 129 6.32 8.56 -0.76
C LYS A 129 6.90 8.50 -2.16
N CYS A 130 6.06 8.66 -3.17
CA CYS A 130 6.51 8.68 -4.56
C CYS A 130 5.62 9.53 -5.46
N ASN A 131 6.12 9.83 -6.66
CA ASN A 131 5.30 10.29 -7.77
C ASN A 131 5.04 9.12 -8.72
N TRP A 132 3.76 8.88 -9.02
CA TRP A 132 3.35 7.94 -10.04
C TRP A 132 3.43 8.58 -11.42
N HIS A 133 3.82 7.79 -12.41
CA HIS A 133 3.65 8.08 -13.82
C HIS A 133 3.12 6.83 -14.52
N VAL A 134 1.81 6.79 -14.75
CA VAL A 134 1.10 5.72 -15.45
C VAL A 134 1.28 5.92 -16.95
N HIS A 135 1.97 4.98 -17.60
CA HIS A 135 2.23 5.00 -19.04
C HIS A 135 1.12 4.30 -19.83
N GLU A 136 0.53 3.27 -19.22
CA GLU A 136 -0.57 2.50 -19.78
C GLU A 136 -1.65 2.37 -18.71
N PRO A 137 -2.95 2.59 -19.04
CA PRO A 137 -4.02 2.50 -18.06
C PRO A 137 -3.95 1.21 -17.25
N MET A 138 -3.86 1.40 -15.94
CA MET A 138 -3.50 0.40 -14.96
C MET A 138 -4.67 0.04 -14.07
N LEU A 139 -4.78 -1.26 -13.77
CA LEU A 139 -5.68 -1.83 -12.77
C LEU A 139 -4.82 -2.53 -11.71
N LYS A 140 -5.19 -2.39 -10.44
CA LYS A 140 -4.56 -3.13 -9.34
C LYS A 140 -5.59 -3.57 -8.31
N HIS A 141 -5.40 -4.76 -7.77
CA HIS A 141 -6.03 -5.16 -6.51
C HIS A 141 -5.16 -4.65 -5.36
N TYR A 142 -5.76 -4.23 -4.24
CA TYR A 142 -5.03 -3.69 -3.10
C TYR A 142 -5.66 -4.09 -1.77
N ALA A 143 -4.85 -4.34 -0.76
CA ALA A 143 -5.30 -4.56 0.61
C ALA A 143 -4.30 -3.98 1.61
N TYR A 144 -4.80 -3.58 2.79
CA TYR A 144 -3.99 -3.04 3.88
C TYR A 144 -3.69 -4.14 4.89
N TYR A 145 -2.50 -4.09 5.49
CA TYR A 145 -2.04 -5.06 6.47
C TYR A 145 -1.49 -4.36 7.71
N GLY A 146 -1.78 -4.95 8.87
CA GLY A 146 -1.25 -4.52 10.16
C GLY A 146 0.22 -4.88 10.34
N ASP A 147 0.79 -4.42 11.45
CA ASP A 147 2.14 -4.78 11.89
C ASP A 147 2.27 -6.26 12.29
N ASP A 148 1.16 -6.89 12.66
CA ASP A 148 1.00 -8.33 12.85
C ASP A 148 1.04 -9.13 11.53
N GLY A 149 1.02 -8.45 10.37
CA GLY A 149 1.06 -9.06 9.06
C GLY A 149 -0.27 -9.63 8.58
N GLU A 150 -1.36 -9.40 9.32
CA GLU A 150 -2.71 -9.83 8.99
C GLU A 150 -3.44 -8.77 8.13
N PRO A 151 -4.35 -9.20 7.23
CA PRO A 151 -5.15 -8.27 6.44
C PRO A 151 -6.07 -7.48 7.37
N MET A 152 -6.09 -6.17 7.17
CA MET A 152 -6.96 -5.29 7.92
C MET A 152 -8.36 -5.34 7.34
N PRO A 153 -9.41 -5.32 8.17
CA PRO A 153 -10.78 -5.20 7.67
C PRO A 153 -10.89 -3.94 6.81
N GLU A 154 -11.46 -4.06 5.62
CA GLU A 154 -11.77 -2.89 4.76
C GLU A 154 -12.68 -1.87 5.49
N ASP A 155 -13.43 -2.35 6.48
CA ASP A 155 -14.36 -1.60 7.33
C ASP A 155 -13.74 -1.21 8.69
N ARG A 156 -12.47 -0.82 8.71
CA ARG A 156 -11.97 0.03 9.81
C ARG A 156 -12.05 1.50 9.42
N GLY A 157 -13.26 2.00 9.13
CA GLY A 157 -13.65 3.40 9.36
C GLY A 157 -12.81 4.55 8.80
N GLU A 158 -11.83 4.33 7.92
CA GLU A 158 -10.97 5.40 7.39
C GLU A 158 -11.48 5.99 6.07
N GLY A 159 -12.48 5.35 5.47
CA GLY A 159 -13.36 6.01 4.51
C GLY A 159 -14.48 6.69 5.27
N ILE A 160 -14.49 8.03 5.29
CA ILE A 160 -15.65 8.80 5.77
C ILE A 160 -16.83 8.43 4.89
N THR A 161 -17.71 7.60 5.41
CA THR A 161 -18.90 7.13 4.70
C THR A 161 -20.12 7.85 5.25
N CYS A 162 -21.00 8.26 4.36
CA CYS A 162 -22.17 9.01 4.75
C CYS A 162 -23.12 8.13 5.59
N ASP A 163 -23.33 8.42 6.87
CA ASP A 163 -24.22 7.64 7.75
C ASP A 163 -25.67 7.59 7.25
N LYS A 164 -26.06 8.57 6.41
CA LYS A 164 -27.40 8.58 5.81
C LYS A 164 -27.52 7.65 4.59
N CYS A 165 -26.48 7.48 3.79
CA CYS A 165 -26.62 6.82 2.48
C CYS A 165 -25.47 5.87 2.09
N GLY A 166 -24.48 5.66 2.96
CA GLY A 166 -23.36 4.75 2.78
C GLY A 166 -22.39 5.10 1.65
N VAL A 167 -22.50 6.29 1.05
CA VAL A 167 -21.55 6.70 -0.02
C VAL A 167 -20.24 7.14 0.61
N ASP A 168 -19.12 6.79 -0.01
CA ASP A 168 -17.83 7.38 0.31
C ASP A 168 -17.89 8.91 0.11
N CYS A 169 -17.56 9.65 1.17
CA CYS A 169 -17.49 11.09 1.20
C CYS A 169 -16.21 11.60 1.88
N PHE A 170 -15.12 10.83 1.85
CA PHE A 170 -13.80 11.23 2.34
C PHE A 170 -13.35 12.60 1.80
N ALA A 171 -13.50 12.84 0.50
CA ALA A 171 -13.05 14.09 -0.11
C ALA A 171 -13.78 15.34 0.40
N GLU A 172 -15.05 15.23 0.79
CA GLU A 172 -15.88 16.34 1.29
C GLU A 172 -17.05 15.77 2.09
N SER A 173 -17.15 16.11 3.38
CA SER A 173 -18.24 15.70 4.27
C SER A 173 -18.66 16.83 5.21
N TYR A 174 -19.73 16.59 5.97
CA TYR A 174 -20.20 17.45 7.04
C TYR A 174 -20.34 16.61 8.31
N LEU A 175 -19.48 16.89 9.30
CA LEU A 175 -19.52 16.24 10.60
C LEU A 175 -20.61 16.88 11.45
N PHE A 176 -21.61 16.11 11.85
CA PHE A 176 -22.75 16.55 12.64
C PHE A 176 -22.83 15.74 13.92
N THR A 177 -22.72 16.42 15.06
CA THR A 177 -23.00 15.80 16.36
C THR A 177 -24.47 16.00 16.71
N ASP A 178 -25.19 14.93 17.02
CA ASP A 178 -26.57 15.02 17.48
C ASP A 178 -26.69 15.46 18.95
N THR A 179 -27.92 15.52 19.46
CA THR A 179 -28.19 15.89 20.85
C THR A 179 -27.69 14.89 21.89
N GLU A 180 -27.42 13.65 21.47
CA GLU A 180 -26.90 12.58 22.31
C GLU A 180 -25.36 12.55 22.31
N GLY A 181 -24.71 13.38 21.48
CA GLY A 181 -23.27 13.42 21.35
C GLY A 181 -22.72 12.42 20.33
N THR A 182 -23.57 11.85 19.48
CA THR A 182 -23.15 10.93 18.42
C THR A 182 -22.75 11.71 17.18
N ASP A 183 -21.54 11.46 16.69
CA ASP A 183 -21.02 12.06 15.46
C ASP A 183 -21.52 11.31 14.23
N PHE A 184 -21.96 12.08 13.22
CA PHE A 184 -22.42 11.58 11.94
C PHE A 184 -21.70 12.29 10.80
N ASP A 185 -21.18 11.52 9.85
CA ASP A 185 -20.64 11.98 8.60
C ASP A 185 -21.73 12.07 7.54
N ILE A 186 -21.97 13.29 7.04
CA ILE A 186 -23.03 13.55 6.08
C ILE A 186 -22.43 14.04 4.76
N CYS A 187 -22.62 13.28 3.67
CA CYS A 187 -22.13 13.70 2.37
C CYS A 187 -22.80 15.00 1.88
N PRO A 188 -22.18 15.75 0.94
CA PRO A 188 -22.69 17.04 0.49
C PRO A 188 -24.09 16.96 -0.13
N LYS A 189 -24.45 15.82 -0.72
CA LYS A 189 -25.80 15.59 -1.25
C LYS A 189 -26.82 15.47 -0.11
N CYS A 190 -26.53 14.65 0.88
CA CYS A 190 -27.40 14.42 2.04
C CYS A 190 -27.56 15.66 2.90
N PHE A 191 -26.49 16.43 3.09
CA PHE A 191 -26.50 17.70 3.78
C PHE A 191 -27.40 18.73 3.06
N LYS A 192 -27.26 18.85 1.73
CA LYS A 192 -28.10 19.77 0.92
C LYS A 192 -29.57 19.40 0.92
N LEU A 193 -29.91 18.11 1.03
CA LEU A 193 -31.30 17.64 1.10
C LEU A 193 -31.99 18.04 2.41
N ASP A 194 -31.26 18.19 3.51
CA ASP A 194 -31.85 18.49 4.82
C ASP A 194 -30.91 19.35 5.70
N LYS A 195 -30.60 20.55 5.22
CA LYS A 195 -29.68 21.46 5.93
C LYS A 195 -30.18 21.88 7.32
N ALA A 196 -31.50 21.87 7.52
CA ALA A 196 -32.10 22.26 8.79
C ALA A 196 -31.82 21.20 9.86
N LYS A 197 -31.90 19.92 9.51
CA LYS A 197 -31.57 18.81 10.41
C LYS A 197 -30.11 18.85 10.85
N TYR A 198 -29.20 19.16 9.93
CA TYR A 198 -27.76 19.18 10.18
C TYR A 198 -27.24 20.59 10.49
N ALA A 199 -28.06 21.44 11.10
CA ALA A 199 -27.66 22.78 11.48
C ALA A 199 -26.50 22.71 12.49
N GLY A 200 -25.40 23.40 12.20
CA GLY A 200 -24.19 23.39 13.03
C GLY A 200 -23.15 22.35 12.63
N ALA A 201 -23.40 21.52 11.61
CA ALA A 201 -22.41 20.57 11.12
C ALA A 201 -21.14 21.28 10.62
N GLU A 202 -19.97 20.74 10.98
CA GLU A 202 -18.66 21.24 10.57
C GLU A 202 -18.30 20.66 9.20
N HIS A 203 -17.97 21.54 8.25
CA HIS A 203 -17.54 21.12 6.92
C HIS A 203 -16.12 20.56 6.98
N GLN A 204 -15.93 19.34 6.47
CA GLN A 204 -14.62 18.66 6.42
C GLN A 204 -14.15 18.50 4.98
N LEU A 205 -12.84 18.54 4.77
CA LEU A 205 -12.16 18.15 3.53
C LEU A 205 -11.09 17.11 3.86
N GLU A 206 -11.17 15.93 3.26
CA GLU A 206 -10.23 14.82 3.53
C GLU A 206 -10.16 14.46 5.03
N GLY A 207 -11.29 14.61 5.74
CA GLY A 207 -11.43 14.34 7.18
C GLY A 207 -10.95 15.41 8.15
N GLU A 208 -10.53 16.57 7.63
CA GLU A 208 -10.06 17.69 8.44
C GLU A 208 -10.99 18.92 8.30
N PRO A 209 -11.13 19.76 9.35
CA PRO A 209 -11.98 20.94 9.31
C PRO A 209 -11.61 21.87 8.16
N ALA A 210 -12.59 22.19 7.31
CA ALA A 210 -12.36 23.02 6.15
C ALA A 210 -11.99 24.45 6.57
N PRO A 211 -11.02 25.09 5.88
CA PRO A 211 -10.61 26.45 6.20
C PRO A 211 -11.80 27.41 6.08
N ALA A 212 -11.95 28.28 7.08
CA ALA A 212 -13.02 29.27 7.11
C ALA A 212 -13.02 30.12 5.81
N PRO A 213 -14.19 30.37 5.19
CA PRO A 213 -14.25 31.16 3.98
C PRO A 213 -13.71 32.58 4.26
N ASN A 214 -12.62 32.92 3.58
CA ASN A 214 -11.96 34.21 3.73
C ASN A 214 -12.95 35.33 3.34
N LYS A 215 -13.46 36.09 4.32
CA LYS A 215 -14.40 37.18 4.11
C LYS A 215 -13.72 38.28 3.30
N LYS A 216 -13.77 38.21 1.97
CA LYS A 216 -13.45 39.36 1.11
C LYS A 216 -14.38 40.50 1.52
N GLN A 217 -13.81 41.51 2.18
CA GLN A 217 -14.50 42.75 2.53
C GLN A 217 -15.12 43.31 1.23
N LYS A 218 -16.46 43.33 1.18
CA LYS A 218 -17.18 44.09 0.15
C LYS A 218 -16.89 45.56 0.42
N THR A 219 -15.93 46.13 -0.29
CA THR A 219 -15.77 47.58 -0.40
C THR A 219 -17.04 48.14 -1.02
N LYS A 220 -17.90 48.71 -0.17
CA LYS A 220 -19.03 49.56 -0.60
C LYS A 220 -18.43 50.78 -1.31
N LYS A 221 -18.52 50.81 -2.63
CA LYS A 221 -18.32 52.03 -3.41
C LYS A 221 -19.57 52.89 -3.23
N LYS A 222 -19.41 54.04 -2.58
CA LYS A 222 -20.40 55.09 -2.43
C LYS A 222 -20.32 56.02 -3.64
#